data_AF-A0AAV4EVS3-F1
#
_entry.id   AF-A0AAV4EVS3-F1
#
_cell.length_a   1.000
_cell.length_b   1.000
_cell.length_c   1.000
_cell.angle_alpha   90.00
_cell.angle_beta   90.00
_cell.angle_gamma   90.00
#
_symmetry.space_group_name_H-M   'P 1'
#
loop_
_entity.id
_entity.type
_entity.pdbx_description
1 polymer ?
#
loop_
_entity_poly.entity_id
_entity_poly.type
_entity_poly.pdbx_seq_one_letter_code
_entity_poly.pdbx_strand_id
1 'polypeptide(L)'
;MVFHRLFLRPRSALSPSPMLLLLLFHALMVALLLRPCAGAGVPSPPTVLRGAGVEPTSVTLRWLPDRTSVEPATSYVIQYYELPSEPGGRRGRLMEETDIMPPFYTVQHLKPHTKYSFSILGVNSWGRSRPSQSVELETGQLGWFCAHALL
;
A
#
# COMPACT_ATOMS: atom_id res chain seq x y z
N MET A 1 -72.45 6.20 -35.31
CA MET A 1 -71.47 6.30 -34.20
C MET A 1 -70.07 6.16 -34.78
N VAL A 2 -69.36 7.27 -34.98
CA VAL A 2 -67.99 7.28 -35.54
C VAL A 2 -67.02 7.36 -34.37
N PHE A 3 -66.35 6.25 -34.04
CA PHE A 3 -65.29 6.22 -33.03
C PHE A 3 -63.97 6.66 -33.67
N HIS A 4 -63.57 7.90 -33.40
CA HIS A 4 -62.21 8.39 -33.62
C HIS A 4 -61.27 7.64 -32.65
N ARG A 5 -60.69 6.51 -33.07
CA ARG A 5 -59.61 5.87 -32.32
C ARG A 5 -58.36 6.74 -32.46
N LEU A 6 -58.04 7.47 -31.39
CA LEU A 6 -56.75 8.10 -31.15
C LEU A 6 -55.67 7.03 -31.29
N PHE A 7 -54.98 7.01 -32.43
CA PHE A 7 -53.72 6.30 -32.59
C PHE A 7 -52.71 6.98 -31.65
N LEU A 8 -52.55 6.45 -30.44
CA LEU A 8 -51.37 6.69 -29.62
C LEU A 8 -50.19 6.16 -30.45
N ARG A 9 -49.45 7.09 -31.07
CA ARG A 9 -48.20 6.76 -31.74
C ARG A 9 -47.33 6.02 -30.72
N PRO A 10 -46.83 4.80 -31.02
CA PRO A 10 -45.87 4.16 -30.16
C PRO A 10 -44.72 5.13 -29.98
N ARG A 11 -44.33 5.41 -28.72
CA ARG A 11 -43.13 6.20 -28.40
C ARG A 11 -42.02 5.62 -29.25
N SER A 12 -41.58 6.40 -30.24
CA SER A 12 -40.50 6.04 -31.14
C SER A 12 -39.38 5.51 -30.26
N ALA A 13 -39.10 4.21 -30.34
CA ALA A 13 -37.93 3.65 -29.70
C ALA A 13 -36.77 4.44 -30.29
N LEU A 14 -36.14 5.27 -29.45
CA LEU A 14 -35.10 6.20 -29.85
C LEU A 14 -33.89 5.35 -30.24
N SER A 15 -33.87 4.88 -31.49
CA SER A 15 -32.77 4.10 -32.02
C SER A 15 -31.52 4.97 -31.90
N PRO A 16 -30.47 4.49 -31.22
CA PRO A 16 -29.27 5.28 -31.05
C PRO A 16 -28.76 5.65 -32.45
N SER A 17 -28.51 6.94 -32.66
CA SER A 17 -28.01 7.41 -33.95
C SER A 17 -26.71 6.66 -34.30
N PRO A 18 -26.45 6.38 -35.58
CA PRO A 18 -25.23 5.67 -35.99
C PRO A 18 -23.96 6.40 -35.53
N MET A 19 -24.04 7.72 -35.37
CA MET A 19 -22.98 8.54 -34.78
C MET A 19 -22.72 8.22 -33.31
N LEU A 20 -23.77 7.96 -32.52
CA LEU A 20 -23.64 7.58 -31.11
C LEU A 20 -22.99 6.20 -30.98
N LEU A 21 -23.37 5.24 -31.84
CA LEU A 21 -22.75 3.92 -31.88
C LEU A 21 -21.26 3.99 -32.25
N LEU A 22 -20.90 4.81 -33.23
CA LEU A 22 -19.50 5.02 -33.61
C LEU A 22 -18.70 5.70 -32.51
N LEU A 23 -19.26 6.71 -31.84
CA LEU A 23 -18.64 7.38 -30.70
C LEU A 23 -18.45 6.42 -29.51
N LEU A 24 -19.43 5.57 -29.20
CA LEU A 24 -19.33 4.57 -28.15
C LEU A 24 -18.31 3.49 -28.50
N PHE A 25 -18.28 3.02 -29.75
CA PHE A 25 -17.28 2.08 -30.21
C PHE A 25 -15.87 2.68 -30.17
N HIS A 26 -15.71 3.93 -30.61
CA HIS A 26 -14.44 4.63 -30.54
C HIS A 26 -14.02 4.88 -29.09
N ALA A 27 -14.94 5.29 -28.21
CA ALA A 27 -14.69 5.47 -26.79
C ALA A 27 -14.32 4.14 -26.10
N LEU A 28 -14.98 3.04 -26.48
CA LEU A 28 -14.67 1.69 -25.97
C LEU A 28 -13.31 1.21 -26.48
N MET A 29 -13.01 1.39 -27.77
CA MET A 29 -11.70 1.05 -28.34
C MET A 29 -10.60 1.90 -27.70
N VAL A 30 -10.82 3.20 -27.50
CA VAL A 30 -9.89 4.07 -26.76
C VAL A 30 -9.74 3.60 -25.32
N ALA A 31 -10.82 3.22 -24.62
CA ALA A 31 -10.73 2.67 -23.25
C ALA A 31 -10.07 1.28 -23.18
N LEU A 32 -10.16 0.47 -24.24
CA LEU A 32 -9.51 -0.84 -24.34
C LEU A 32 -8.03 -0.73 -24.77
N LEU A 33 -7.68 0.30 -25.53
CA LEU A 33 -6.30 0.63 -25.92
C LEU A 33 -5.55 1.37 -24.79
N LEU A 34 -6.27 2.21 -24.03
CA LEU A 34 -5.81 2.76 -22.77
C LEU A 34 -5.89 1.68 -21.70
N ARG A 35 -4.91 0.78 -21.66
CA ARG A 35 -4.66 -0.01 -20.44
C ARG A 35 -4.62 0.98 -19.27
N PRO A 36 -5.45 0.82 -18.22
CA PRO A 36 -5.34 1.66 -17.05
C PRO A 36 -3.90 1.52 -16.55
N CYS A 37 -3.15 2.61 -16.58
CA CYS A 37 -1.76 2.64 -16.15
C CYS A 37 -1.73 2.54 -14.62
N ALA A 38 -1.98 1.35 -14.09
CA ALA A 38 -1.60 1.00 -12.74
C ALA A 38 -0.07 0.87 -12.70
N GLY A 39 0.62 2.00 -12.54
CA GLY A 39 2.04 2.07 -12.19
C GLY A 39 2.98 2.17 -13.39
N ALA A 40 3.42 3.39 -13.69
CA ALA A 40 4.55 3.64 -14.57
C ALA A 40 5.84 3.11 -13.93
N GLY A 41 6.32 1.92 -14.31
CA GLY A 41 7.66 1.36 -14.01
C GLY A 41 8.01 1.10 -12.53
N VAL A 42 7.53 1.93 -11.61
CA VAL A 42 7.78 1.91 -10.17
C VAL A 42 7.00 0.76 -9.53
N PRO A 43 7.56 0.08 -8.51
CA PRO A 43 6.90 -1.05 -7.85
C PRO A 43 5.59 -0.65 -7.20
N SER A 44 4.70 -1.62 -7.02
CA SER A 44 3.54 -1.42 -6.15
C SER A 44 3.97 -1.50 -4.68
N PRO A 45 3.22 -0.89 -3.74
CA PRO A 45 3.56 -1.00 -2.32
C PRO A 45 3.58 -2.47 -1.85
N PRO A 46 4.57 -2.86 -1.03
CA PRO A 46 4.56 -4.15 -0.36
C PRO A 46 3.32 -4.32 0.51
N THR A 47 2.94 -5.58 0.75
CA THR A 47 1.70 -5.91 1.49
C THR A 47 1.99 -6.82 2.69
N VAL A 48 1.02 -6.95 3.60
CA VAL A 48 1.08 -7.89 4.75
C VAL A 48 2.33 -7.65 5.62
N LEU A 49 2.64 -6.39 5.89
CA LEU A 49 3.68 -6.00 6.84
C LEU A 49 3.26 -6.42 8.27
N ARG A 50 4.13 -7.17 8.94
CA ARG A 50 3.91 -7.66 10.32
C ARG A 50 5.21 -7.76 11.12
N GLY A 51 5.10 -7.63 12.43
CA GLY A 51 6.16 -7.99 13.38
C GLY A 51 6.24 -9.51 13.55
N ALA A 52 7.40 -10.08 13.24
CA ALA A 52 7.70 -11.51 13.42
C ALA A 52 8.49 -11.78 14.72
N GLY A 53 9.16 -10.76 15.27
CA GLY A 53 9.88 -10.82 16.54
C GLY A 53 9.99 -9.42 17.13
N VAL A 54 9.84 -9.32 18.45
CA VAL A 54 9.90 -8.04 19.17
C VAL A 54 10.77 -8.24 20.40
N GLU A 55 11.86 -7.50 20.46
CA GLU A 55 12.83 -7.49 21.54
C GLU A 55 12.88 -6.11 22.22
N PRO A 56 13.61 -5.94 23.31
CA PRO A 56 13.74 -4.64 23.97
C PRO A 56 14.40 -3.56 23.12
N THR A 57 15.23 -3.93 22.14
CA THR A 57 15.94 -2.95 21.30
C THR A 57 15.91 -3.28 19.82
N SER A 58 15.11 -4.28 19.44
CA SER A 58 15.02 -4.74 18.06
C SER A 58 13.61 -5.21 17.70
N VAL A 59 13.25 -5.09 16.43
CA VAL A 59 12.00 -5.62 15.87
C VAL A 59 12.30 -6.29 14.55
N THR A 60 11.96 -7.57 14.42
CA THR A 60 12.00 -8.31 13.16
C THR A 60 10.69 -8.12 12.41
N LEU A 61 10.75 -7.55 11.22
CA LEU A 61 9.63 -7.33 10.31
C LEU A 61 9.63 -8.37 9.18
N ARG A 62 8.44 -8.74 8.71
CA ARG A 62 8.23 -9.57 7.50
C ARG A 62 7.10 -8.98 6.67
N TRP A 63 7.23 -9.08 5.35
CA TRP A 63 6.23 -8.60 4.40
C TRP A 63 6.11 -9.52 3.18
N LEU A 64 5.15 -9.23 2.31
CA LEU A 64 5.02 -9.84 1.00
C LEU A 64 5.46 -8.84 -0.08
N PRO A 65 6.34 -9.25 -1.01
CA PRO A 65 6.68 -8.49 -2.21
C PRO A 65 5.45 -8.10 -3.02
N ASP A 66 5.59 -7.06 -3.83
CA ASP A 66 4.59 -6.74 -4.82
C ASP A 66 4.52 -7.80 -5.93
N ARG A 67 3.31 -8.09 -6.40
CA ARG A 67 3.05 -9.09 -7.44
C ARG A 67 2.27 -8.53 -8.64
N THR A 68 1.89 -7.25 -8.57
CA THR A 68 1.00 -6.60 -9.53
C THR A 68 1.72 -5.61 -10.44
N SER A 69 2.94 -5.21 -10.07
CA SER A 69 3.77 -4.33 -10.88
C SER A 69 4.32 -5.05 -12.11
N VAL A 70 4.55 -4.30 -13.17
CA VAL A 70 5.23 -4.80 -14.38
C VAL A 70 6.69 -5.11 -14.06
N GLU A 71 7.34 -4.27 -13.26
CA GLU A 71 8.69 -4.48 -12.73
C GLU A 71 8.64 -4.50 -11.19
N PRO A 72 8.83 -5.67 -10.54
CA PRO A 72 8.76 -5.79 -9.08
C PRO A 72 9.94 -5.11 -8.39
N ALA A 73 9.80 -4.90 -7.09
CA ALA A 73 10.88 -4.37 -6.26
C ALA A 73 12.11 -5.30 -6.26
N THR A 74 13.29 -4.73 -6.47
CA THR A 74 14.60 -5.43 -6.34
C THR A 74 15.21 -5.25 -4.95
N SER A 75 14.81 -4.21 -4.22
CA SER A 75 15.18 -3.96 -2.82
C SER A 75 14.06 -3.23 -2.08
N TYR A 76 14.20 -3.08 -0.77
CA TYR A 76 13.22 -2.43 0.08
C TYR A 76 13.85 -1.34 0.95
N VAL A 77 13.01 -0.36 1.30
CA VAL A 77 13.32 0.65 2.31
C VAL A 77 12.30 0.53 3.43
N ILE A 78 12.75 0.43 4.67
CA ILE A 78 11.88 0.47 5.85
C ILE A 78 11.92 1.88 6.39
N GLN A 79 10.75 2.50 6.49
CA GLN A 79 10.52 3.79 7.12
C GLN A 79 9.93 3.58 8.51
N TYR A 80 10.48 4.26 9.52
CA TYR A 80 9.94 4.14 10.88
C TYR A 80 10.15 5.40 11.72
N TYR A 81 9.31 5.58 12.74
CA TYR A 81 9.42 6.68 13.70
C TYR A 81 8.79 6.31 15.03
N GLU A 82 9.24 6.96 16.10
CA GLU A 82 8.66 6.84 17.44
C GLU A 82 7.27 7.47 17.49
N LEU A 83 6.31 6.73 18.03
CA LEU A 83 4.99 7.24 18.35
C LEU A 83 5.02 7.94 19.71
N PRO A 84 4.28 9.04 19.88
CA PRO A 84 4.20 9.73 21.16
C PRO A 84 3.54 8.81 22.21
N SER A 85 4.08 8.83 23.43
CA SER A 85 3.49 8.11 24.56
C SER A 85 2.13 8.67 24.97
N GLU A 86 1.95 10.00 24.80
CA GLU A 86 0.74 10.72 25.18
C GLU A 86 -0.05 11.20 23.96
N PRO A 87 -1.40 11.23 24.05
CA PRO A 87 -2.24 11.82 23.02
C PRO A 87 -1.85 13.27 22.71
N GLY A 88 -1.69 13.61 21.44
CA GLY A 88 -1.30 14.95 21.00
C GLY A 88 0.21 15.25 21.09
N GLY A 89 1.02 14.29 21.55
CA GLY A 89 2.48 14.39 21.49
C GLY A 89 3.00 14.41 20.04
N ARG A 90 4.21 14.93 19.86
CA ARG A 90 4.86 14.97 18.54
C ARG A 90 5.50 13.61 18.23
N ARG A 91 5.25 13.09 17.02
CA ARG A 91 5.98 11.92 16.52
C ARG A 91 7.49 12.19 16.44
N GLY A 92 8.26 11.11 16.58
CA GLY A 92 9.71 11.13 16.39
C GLY A 92 10.12 11.48 14.95
N ARG A 93 11.43 11.63 14.76
CA ARG A 93 12.01 11.80 13.42
C ARG A 93 11.82 10.52 12.60
N LEU A 94 11.51 10.69 11.32
CA LEU A 94 11.48 9.60 10.35
C LEU A 94 12.90 9.08 10.11
N MET A 95 13.08 7.79 10.30
CA MET A 95 14.31 7.03 10.03
C MET A 95 14.08 6.08 8.86
N GLU A 96 15.17 5.71 8.17
CA GLU A 96 15.15 4.79 7.04
C GLU A 96 16.25 3.73 7.16
N GLU A 97 15.91 2.48 6.86
CA GLU A 97 16.86 1.39 6.57
C GLU A 97 16.72 1.05 5.07
N THR A 98 17.83 1.04 4.31
CA THR A 98 17.83 0.89 2.85
C THR A 98 18.49 -0.40 2.38
N ASP A 99 18.35 -0.70 1.08
CA ASP A 99 19.08 -1.78 0.39
C ASP A 99 18.77 -3.19 0.93
N ILE A 100 17.56 -3.40 1.42
CA ILE A 100 17.12 -4.68 1.98
C ILE A 100 16.64 -5.60 0.85
N MET A 101 17.25 -6.77 0.70
CA MET A 101 16.95 -7.71 -0.40
C MET A 101 15.94 -8.82 -0.05
N PRO A 102 15.99 -9.49 1.12
CA PRO A 102 14.92 -10.44 1.47
C PRO A 102 13.69 -9.70 2.03
N PRO A 103 12.48 -10.27 1.92
CA PRO A 103 11.25 -9.66 2.45
C PRO A 103 11.10 -9.84 3.98
N PHE A 104 12.22 -9.70 4.69
CA PHE A 104 12.32 -9.67 6.13
C PHE A 104 13.57 -8.88 6.54
N TYR A 105 13.49 -8.21 7.68
CA TYR A 105 14.62 -7.46 8.23
C TYR A 105 14.43 -7.24 9.72
N THR A 106 15.53 -7.07 10.46
CA THR A 106 15.50 -6.74 11.88
C THR A 106 16.02 -5.33 12.07
N VAL A 107 15.13 -4.41 12.43
CA VAL A 107 15.51 -3.04 12.79
C VAL A 107 16.10 -3.10 14.19
N GLN A 108 17.31 -2.58 14.36
CA GLN A 108 18.07 -2.61 15.62
C GLN A 108 18.16 -1.21 16.25
N HIS A 109 18.77 -1.13 17.43
CA HIS A 109 19.02 0.12 18.17
C HIS A 109 17.75 0.93 18.47
N LEU A 110 16.62 0.25 18.62
CA LEU A 110 15.36 0.86 19.05
C LEU A 110 15.41 1.12 20.55
N LYS A 111 14.65 2.13 21.00
CA LYS A 111 14.49 2.40 22.44
C LYS A 111 13.58 1.33 23.04
N PRO A 112 13.93 0.78 24.22
CA PRO A 112 13.05 -0.11 24.97
C PRO A 112 11.74 0.54 25.36
N HIS A 113 10.72 -0.30 25.52
CA HIS A 113 9.37 0.10 25.94
C HIS A 113 8.82 1.32 25.19
N THR A 114 9.10 1.39 23.88
CA THR A 114 8.72 2.50 23.03
C THR A 114 7.88 2.00 21.87
N LYS A 115 6.79 2.72 21.57
CA LYS A 115 5.93 2.45 20.41
C LYS A 115 6.54 3.04 19.15
N TYR A 116 6.59 2.26 18.09
CA TYR A 116 7.08 2.66 16.78
C TYR A 116 6.04 2.36 15.71
N SER A 117 5.97 3.23 14.70
CA SER A 117 5.23 2.97 13.47
C SER A 117 6.21 2.62 12.36
N PHE A 118 5.99 1.50 11.67
CA PHE A 118 6.83 0.99 10.58
C PHE A 118 6.04 0.91 9.27
N SER A 119 6.64 1.33 8.17
CA SER A 119 6.13 1.16 6.81
C SER A 119 7.26 0.74 5.86
N ILE A 120 6.91 0.15 4.72
CA ILE A 120 7.90 -0.37 3.76
C ILE A 120 7.62 0.15 2.36
N LEU A 121 8.70 0.47 1.64
CA LEU A 121 8.69 0.87 0.24
C LEU A 121 9.43 -0.19 -0.57
N GLY A 122 8.89 -0.56 -1.72
CA GLY A 122 9.60 -1.32 -2.75
C GLY A 122 10.43 -0.39 -3.61
N VAL A 123 11.62 -0.82 -4.02
CA VAL A 123 12.55 -0.03 -4.84
C VAL A 123 12.99 -0.86 -6.04
N ASN A 124 12.97 -0.26 -7.22
CA ASN A 124 13.59 -0.79 -8.43
C ASN A 124 14.31 0.34 -9.19
N SER A 125 14.78 0.06 -10.41
CA SER A 125 15.44 1.03 -11.31
C SER A 125 14.58 2.26 -11.66
N TRP A 126 13.25 2.15 -11.62
CA TRP A 126 12.34 3.25 -11.90
C TRP A 126 12.06 4.14 -10.69
N GLY A 127 12.26 3.62 -9.47
CA GLY A 127 12.19 4.40 -8.24
C GLY A 127 11.56 3.66 -7.06
N ARG A 128 11.09 4.45 -6.08
CA ARG A 128 10.47 3.97 -4.84
C ARG A 128 8.93 3.95 -4.96
N SER A 129 8.31 2.87 -4.50
CA SER A 129 6.85 2.77 -4.39
C SER A 129 6.29 3.77 -3.37
N ARG A 130 4.96 3.87 -3.30
CA ARG A 130 4.33 4.45 -2.09
C ARG A 130 4.60 3.53 -0.88
N PRO A 131 4.59 4.06 0.35
CA PRO A 131 4.69 3.23 1.56
C PRO A 131 3.53 2.24 1.66
N SER A 132 3.80 1.07 2.24
CA SER A 132 2.79 0.11 2.67
C SER A 132 1.87 0.70 3.74
N GLN A 133 0.80 -0.03 4.08
CA GLN A 133 0.13 0.20 5.36
C GLN A 133 1.14 0.07 6.50
N SER A 134 1.06 0.96 7.48
CA SER A 134 1.94 0.96 8.63
C SER A 134 1.52 -0.06 9.67
N VAL A 135 2.49 -0.66 10.37
CA VAL A 135 2.26 -1.46 11.56
C VAL A 135 2.82 -0.73 12.77
N GLU A 136 2.07 -0.72 13.86
CA GLU A 136 2.51 -0.17 15.14
C GLU A 136 2.95 -1.30 16.06
N LEU A 137 4.16 -1.21 16.60
CA LEU A 137 4.74 -2.21 17.48
C LEU A 137 5.41 -1.52 18.67
N GLU A 138 5.32 -2.14 19.84
CA GLU A 138 6.00 -1.68 21.05
C GLU A 138 7.16 -2.61 21.37
N THR A 139 8.38 -2.07 21.44
CA THR A 139 9.57 -2.85 21.86
C THR A 139 9.43 -3.34 23.29
N GLY A 140 10.05 -4.47 23.61
CA GLY A 140 10.06 -5.03 24.96
C GLY A 140 10.69 -4.10 26.01
N GLN A 141 10.47 -4.44 27.29
CA GLN A 141 11.17 -3.81 28.40
C GLN A 141 12.56 -4.43 28.57
N LEU A 142 13.56 -3.65 28.96
CA LEU A 142 14.83 -4.21 29.44
C LEU A 142 14.57 -4.91 30.77
N GLY A 143 14.43 -6.24 30.74
CA GLY A 143 14.25 -7.03 31.93
C GLY A 143 15.49 -7.00 32.80
N TRP A 144 15.34 -6.63 34.08
CA TRP A 144 16.41 -6.65 35.09
C TRP A 144 16.93 -8.08 35.34
N PHE A 145 16.22 -9.09 34.84
CA PHE A 145 16.53 -10.51 34.97
C PHE A 145 17.72 -11.00 34.13
N CYS A 146 18.20 -10.24 33.15
CA CYS A 146 19.41 -10.65 32.39
C CYS A 146 20.71 -10.43 33.18
N ALA A 147 20.71 -9.59 34.23
CA ALA A 147 21.91 -9.29 35.01
C ALA A 147 22.16 -10.26 36.18
N HIS A 148 21.29 -11.25 36.41
CA HIS A 148 21.38 -12.16 37.56
C HIS A 148 21.57 -13.65 37.18
N ALA A 149 21.81 -13.96 35.90
CA ALA A 149 22.07 -15.34 35.46
C ALA A 149 23.56 -15.77 35.55
N LEU A 150 24.36 -15.08 36.37
CA LEU A 150 25.76 -15.43 36.67
C LEU A 150 26.01 -15.44 38.19
N LEU A 151 25.19 -16.18 38.93
CA LEU A 151 25.56 -16.70 40.26
C LEU A 151 25.62 -18.22 40.20
#